data_AF-A0A7W8Z4N7-F1
#
_entry.id   AF-A0A7W8Z4N7-F1
#
_cell.length_a   1.000
_cell.length_b   1.000
_cell.length_c   1.000
_cell.angle_alpha   90.00
_cell.angle_beta   90.00
_cell.angle_gamma   90.00
#
_symmetry.space_group_name_H-M   'P 1'
#
loop_
_entity.id
_entity.type
_entity.pdbx_description
1 polymer ?
#
loop_
_entity_poly.entity_id
_entity_poly.type
_entity_poly.pdbx_seq_one_letter_code
_entity_poly.pdbx_strand_id
1 'polypeptide(L)'
;MTTSPTPSGSGAAGATGEDARWLRACVELARSCPTSFTAFAVGCVIVGDDGAALATGYSREADPHDHAEEAALAKLAPDDPRLATATLYTSLEPCTTRASRPRGCTALILATPIPRVVFAWREPDLFADCTGAETLRRSGRQVTEVPSLAAEARQVNAHLFEK
;
A
#
# COMPACT_ATOMS: atom_id res chain seq x y z
N MET A 1 -26.46 0.45 -40.81
CA MET A 1 -25.61 -0.55 -40.11
C MET A 1 -24.36 0.20 -39.67
N THR A 2 -24.35 0.72 -38.45
CA THR A 2 -23.22 1.53 -37.95
C THR A 2 -22.68 0.81 -36.72
N THR A 3 -21.61 0.04 -36.91
CA THR A 3 -20.88 -0.60 -35.82
C THR A 3 -19.96 0.44 -35.20
N SER A 4 -20.30 0.93 -34.01
CA SER A 4 -19.37 1.69 -33.17
C SER A 4 -18.29 0.76 -32.63
N PRO A 5 -17.00 1.16 -32.61
CA PRO A 5 -15.95 0.36 -32.00
C PRO A 5 -16.04 0.44 -30.47
N THR A 6 -16.04 -0.72 -29.82
CA THR A 6 -15.87 -0.87 -28.37
C THR A 6 -14.44 -0.49 -27.99
N PRO A 7 -14.19 0.35 -26.98
CA PRO A 7 -12.84 0.50 -26.45
C PRO A 7 -12.48 -0.76 -25.65
N SER A 8 -11.70 -1.63 -26.27
CA SER A 8 -10.95 -2.69 -25.59
C SER A 8 -9.77 -2.05 -24.88
N GLY A 9 -9.80 -2.02 -23.55
CA GLY A 9 -8.73 -1.44 -22.74
C GLY A 9 -8.59 -2.14 -21.39
N SER A 10 -8.42 -3.47 -21.39
CA SER A 10 -7.92 -4.18 -20.21
C SER A 10 -6.43 -4.46 -20.41
N GLY A 11 -5.64 -3.41 -20.21
CA GLY A 11 -4.20 -3.53 -19.97
C GLY A 11 -3.96 -3.05 -18.55
N ALA A 12 -3.37 -3.90 -17.70
CA ALA A 12 -2.86 -3.44 -16.42
C ALA A 12 -1.89 -2.28 -16.71
N ALA A 13 -2.31 -1.04 -16.43
CA ALA A 13 -1.48 0.13 -16.64
C ALA A 13 -0.22 -0.07 -15.78
N GLY A 14 0.92 -0.25 -16.44
CA GLY A 14 2.21 -0.43 -15.80
C GLY A 14 2.55 0.74 -14.86
N ALA A 15 3.55 0.54 -14.01
CA ALA A 15 4.02 1.56 -13.09
C ALA A 15 4.40 2.85 -13.84
N THR A 16 3.89 3.99 -13.36
CA THR A 16 4.15 5.31 -13.93
C THR A 16 5.28 6.03 -13.17
N GLY A 17 5.79 7.13 -13.75
CA GLY A 17 6.75 8.00 -13.03
C GLY A 17 6.15 8.61 -11.76
N GLU A 18 4.84 8.83 -11.73
CA GLU A 18 4.12 9.27 -10.55
C GLU A 18 4.02 8.18 -9.48
N ASP A 19 3.76 6.93 -9.88
CA ASP A 19 3.77 5.80 -8.95
C ASP A 19 5.14 5.68 -8.25
N ALA A 20 6.23 5.86 -9.00
CA ALA A 20 7.57 5.86 -8.42
C ALA A 20 7.81 7.02 -7.45
N ARG A 21 7.26 8.21 -7.71
CA ARG A 21 7.34 9.37 -6.81
C ARG A 21 6.65 9.09 -5.48
N TRP A 22 5.42 8.58 -5.53
CA TRP A 22 4.64 8.30 -4.32
C TRP A 22 5.19 7.13 -3.52
N LEU A 23 5.73 6.10 -4.17
CA LEU A 23 6.41 5.02 -3.46
C LEU A 23 7.69 5.49 -2.76
N ARG A 24 8.47 6.41 -3.35
CA ARG A 24 9.61 7.01 -2.64
C ARG A 24 9.16 7.83 -1.44
N ALA A 25 8.04 8.55 -1.54
CA ALA A 25 7.46 9.21 -0.37
C ALA A 25 7.05 8.20 0.72
N CYS A 26 6.53 7.04 0.35
CA CYS A 26 6.26 5.94 1.29
C CYS A 26 7.55 5.42 1.95
N VAL A 27 8.63 5.27 1.19
CA VAL A 27 9.94 4.86 1.74
C VAL A 27 10.47 5.90 2.74
N GLU A 28 10.35 7.19 2.44
CA GLU A 28 10.76 8.25 3.37
C GLU A 28 9.89 8.30 4.64
N LEU A 29 8.58 8.07 4.52
CA LEU A 29 7.71 7.89 5.68
C LEU A 29 8.12 6.67 6.52
N ALA A 30 8.52 5.56 5.88
CA ALA A 30 8.98 4.37 6.59
C ALA A 30 10.21 4.66 7.46
N ARG A 31 11.10 5.58 7.05
CA ARG A 31 12.27 6.00 7.85
C ARG A 31 11.90 6.74 9.14
N SER A 32 10.67 7.25 9.22
CA SER A 32 10.16 7.93 10.42
C SER A 32 9.59 6.96 11.46
N CYS A 33 9.53 5.65 11.15
CA CYS A 33 9.01 4.65 12.08
C CYS A 33 9.91 4.53 13.31
N PRO A 34 9.33 4.41 14.52
CA PRO A 34 10.03 3.86 15.66
C PRO A 34 10.66 2.50 15.33
N THR A 35 11.90 2.30 15.77
CA THR A 35 12.67 1.06 15.55
C THR A 35 11.93 -0.15 16.12
N SER A 36 11.92 -1.24 15.38
CA SER A 36 11.41 -2.55 15.81
C SER A 36 12.30 -3.66 15.26
N PHE A 37 12.42 -4.75 16.02
CA PHE A 37 13.09 -5.99 15.59
C PHE A 37 12.09 -7.12 15.29
N THR A 38 10.80 -6.85 15.47
CA THR A 38 9.72 -7.84 15.35
C THR A 38 8.64 -7.43 14.36
N ALA A 39 8.84 -6.30 13.67
CA ALA A 39 7.92 -5.78 12.67
C ALA A 39 8.67 -4.89 11.67
N PHE A 40 8.19 -4.86 10.42
CA PHE A 40 8.70 -3.96 9.40
C PHE A 40 8.38 -2.49 9.70
N ALA A 41 9.26 -1.60 9.24
CA ALA A 41 9.01 -0.19 9.03
C ALA A 41 8.41 0.00 7.63
N VAL A 42 7.16 0.43 7.59
CA VAL A 42 6.37 0.64 6.37
C VAL A 42 5.83 2.07 6.39
N GLY A 43 5.76 2.71 5.22
CA GLY A 43 5.08 3.97 5.01
C GLY A 43 3.98 3.83 3.95
N CYS A 44 2.95 4.67 4.06
CA CYS A 44 1.76 4.66 3.22
C CYS A 44 1.32 6.09 2.90
N VAL A 45 0.85 6.30 1.67
CA VAL A 45 0.22 7.54 1.21
C VAL A 45 -1.05 7.21 0.45
N ILE A 46 -2.14 7.86 0.79
CA ILE A 46 -3.40 7.81 0.03
C ILE A 46 -3.49 9.10 -0.78
N VAL A 47 -3.60 8.96 -2.09
CA VAL A 47 -3.55 10.08 -3.05
C VAL A 47 -4.89 10.17 -3.78
N GLY A 48 -5.45 11.37 -3.90
CA GLY A 48 -6.66 11.65 -4.67
C GLY A 48 -6.41 11.59 -6.18
N ASP A 49 -7.48 11.63 -6.96
CA ASP A 49 -7.40 11.69 -8.43
C ASP A 49 -6.82 13.01 -8.96
N ASP A 50 -6.89 14.08 -8.16
CA ASP A 50 -6.24 15.36 -8.37
C ASP A 50 -4.71 15.32 -8.16
N GLY A 51 -4.17 14.17 -7.74
CA GLY A 51 -2.76 13.99 -7.43
C GLY A 51 -2.34 14.58 -6.08
N ALA A 52 -3.28 15.00 -5.22
CA ALA A 52 -2.97 15.49 -3.88
C ALA A 52 -2.96 14.35 -2.86
N ALA A 53 -2.04 14.41 -1.88
CA ALA A 53 -2.07 13.48 -0.75
C ALA A 53 -3.27 13.78 0.16
N LEU A 54 -4.16 12.81 0.32
CA LEU A 54 -5.32 12.88 1.21
C LEU A 54 -4.92 12.57 2.65
N ALA A 55 -4.10 11.54 2.82
CA ALA A 55 -3.55 11.13 4.11
C ALA A 55 -2.22 10.39 3.94
N THR A 56 -1.40 10.44 4.97
CA THR A 56 -0.17 9.67 5.09
C THR A 56 -0.21 8.82 6.34
N GLY A 57 0.60 7.78 6.40
CA GLY A 57 0.78 6.97 7.59
C GLY A 57 2.13 6.26 7.57
N TYR A 58 2.64 5.93 8.74
CA TYR A 58 3.78 5.02 8.88
C TYR A 58 3.55 4.07 10.05
N SER A 59 4.29 2.97 10.07
CA SER A 59 4.11 1.95 11.10
C SER A 59 4.45 2.52 12.47
N ARG A 60 3.63 2.20 13.48
CA ARG A 60 3.81 2.68 14.86
C ARG A 60 3.71 4.20 15.03
N GLU A 61 2.93 4.87 14.19
CA GLU A 61 2.78 6.33 14.25
C GLU A 61 2.00 6.80 15.49
N ALA A 62 0.81 6.23 15.73
CA ALA A 62 -0.05 6.60 16.87
C ALA A 62 -0.12 5.49 17.92
N ASP A 63 -0.15 4.23 17.48
CA ASP A 63 -0.19 3.03 18.34
C ASP A 63 0.95 2.07 17.97
N PRO A 64 1.62 1.40 18.94
CA PRO A 64 2.71 0.44 18.69
C PRO A 64 2.34 -0.74 17.76
N HIS A 65 1.06 -0.98 17.50
CA HIS A 65 0.57 -2.03 16.63
C HIS A 65 0.08 -1.54 15.28
N ASP A 66 0.08 -0.23 15.03
CA ASP A 66 -0.35 0.35 13.76
C ASP A 66 0.55 -0.10 12.62
N HIS A 67 -0.10 -0.59 11.57
CA HIS A 67 0.50 -0.67 10.25
C HIS A 67 0.30 0.66 9.51
N ALA A 68 1.14 0.93 8.52
CA ALA A 68 1.13 2.22 7.82
C ALA A 68 -0.21 2.50 7.11
N GLU A 69 -0.81 1.48 6.51
CA GLU A 69 -2.09 1.59 5.80
C GLU A 69 -3.24 1.84 6.76
N GLU A 70 -3.21 1.21 7.94
CA GLU A 70 -4.18 1.47 9.01
C GLU A 70 -4.07 2.90 9.53
N ALA A 71 -2.84 3.36 9.80
CA ALA A 71 -2.58 4.73 10.25
C ALA A 71 -3.03 5.79 9.23
N ALA A 72 -2.80 5.55 7.93
CA ALA A 72 -3.25 6.46 6.87
C ALA A 72 -4.78 6.47 6.73
N LEU A 73 -5.42 5.29 6.72
CA LEU A 73 -6.87 5.16 6.60
C LEU A 73 -7.62 5.76 7.79
N ALA A 74 -7.09 5.63 9.00
CA ALA A 74 -7.70 6.15 10.22
C ALA A 74 -7.83 7.69 10.26
N LYS A 75 -7.09 8.40 9.40
CA LYS A 75 -7.13 9.87 9.29
C LYS A 75 -8.20 10.37 8.32
N LEU A 76 -8.86 9.47 7.60
CA LEU A 76 -9.90 9.80 6.63
C LEU A 76 -11.26 9.36 7.14
N ALA A 77 -12.29 10.11 6.78
CA ALA A 77 -13.66 9.67 7.03
C ALA A 77 -13.95 8.42 6.18
N PRO A 78 -14.60 7.37 6.72
CA PRO A 78 -14.91 6.16 5.96
C PRO A 78 -15.77 6.41 4.71
N ASP A 79 -16.57 7.48 4.72
CA ASP A 79 -17.46 7.93 3.65
C ASP A 79 -16.87 9.08 2.82
N ASP A 80 -15.57 9.37 2.96
CA ASP A 80 -14.92 10.40 2.15
C ASP A 80 -15.04 10.07 0.65
N PRO A 81 -15.74 10.91 -0.13
CA PRO A 81 -16.05 10.60 -1.52
C PRO A 81 -14.79 10.51 -2.40
N ARG A 82 -13.68 11.14 -1.98
CA ARG A 82 -12.40 11.12 -2.71
C ARG A 82 -11.79 9.71 -2.74
N LEU A 83 -12.15 8.85 -1.79
CA LEU A 83 -11.62 7.48 -1.73
C LEU A 83 -12.06 6.63 -2.93
N ALA A 84 -13.18 6.94 -3.58
CA ALA A 84 -13.70 6.15 -4.71
C ALA A 84 -12.82 6.23 -5.97
N THR A 85 -12.00 7.26 -6.09
CA THR A 85 -11.05 7.47 -7.20
C THR A 85 -9.59 7.53 -6.74
N ALA A 86 -9.34 7.36 -5.44
CA ALA A 86 -8.01 7.43 -4.85
C ALA A 86 -7.10 6.24 -5.22
N THR A 87 -5.80 6.43 -5.04
CA THR A 87 -4.79 5.37 -5.06
C THR A 87 -4.10 5.26 -3.71
N LEU A 88 -3.96 4.04 -3.20
CA LEU A 88 -3.16 3.75 -2.02
C LEU A 88 -1.76 3.29 -2.43
N TYR A 89 -0.75 4.02 -1.99
CA TYR A 89 0.66 3.68 -2.14
C TYR A 89 1.21 3.16 -0.81
N THR A 90 1.95 2.07 -0.82
CA THR A 90 2.63 1.55 0.37
C THR A 90 4.01 0.98 0.03
N SER A 91 4.99 1.14 0.92
CA SER A 91 6.36 0.67 0.66
C SER A 91 6.50 -0.86 0.69
N LEU A 92 5.59 -1.56 1.37
CA LEU A 92 5.56 -3.02 1.52
C LEU A 92 4.17 -3.56 1.16
N GLU A 93 4.11 -4.78 0.65
CA GLU A 93 2.85 -5.49 0.37
C GLU A 93 1.88 -5.46 1.58
N PRO A 94 0.60 -5.08 1.37
CA PRO A 94 -0.37 -5.06 2.46
C PRO A 94 -0.60 -6.45 3.04
N CYS A 95 -0.39 -6.61 4.35
CA CYS A 95 -0.52 -7.91 5.00
C CYS A 95 -1.95 -8.47 4.92
N THR A 96 -2.05 -9.78 4.66
CA THR A 96 -3.33 -10.50 4.69
C THR A 96 -3.74 -10.84 6.12
N THR A 97 -2.76 -11.27 6.93
CA THR A 97 -2.90 -11.61 8.35
C THR A 97 -1.82 -10.92 9.15
N ARG A 98 -2.08 -10.69 10.44
CA ARG A 98 -1.08 -10.16 11.39
C ARG A 98 -1.40 -10.63 12.80
N ALA A 99 -0.39 -10.73 13.65
CA ALA A 99 -0.56 -11.15 15.04
C ALA A 99 -1.17 -10.04 15.92
N SER A 100 -0.96 -8.78 15.58
CA SER A 100 -1.27 -7.64 16.44
C SER A 100 -2.77 -7.27 16.51
N ARG A 101 -3.56 -7.61 15.48
CA ARG A 101 -5.00 -7.29 15.38
C ARG A 101 -5.72 -8.31 14.48
N PRO A 102 -7.04 -8.51 14.64
CA PRO A 102 -7.79 -9.53 13.89
C PRO A 102 -7.94 -9.27 12.38
N ARG A 103 -7.86 -8.02 11.92
CA ARG A 103 -7.93 -7.66 10.49
C ARG A 103 -6.55 -7.28 9.98
N GLY A 104 -6.09 -7.85 8.88
CA GLY A 104 -4.89 -7.39 8.15
C GLY A 104 -5.17 -6.15 7.29
N CYS A 105 -4.11 -5.52 6.77
CA CYS A 105 -4.20 -4.32 5.94
C CYS A 105 -5.02 -4.56 4.67
N THR A 106 -4.91 -5.74 4.05
CA THR A 106 -5.75 -6.09 2.89
C THR A 106 -7.25 -5.97 3.21
N ALA A 107 -7.68 -6.47 4.37
CA ALA A 107 -9.08 -6.40 4.79
C ALA A 107 -9.52 -4.99 5.18
N LEU A 108 -8.61 -4.12 5.63
CA LEU A 108 -8.88 -2.70 5.87
C LEU A 108 -9.08 -1.96 4.55
N ILE A 109 -8.19 -2.16 3.58
CA ILE A 109 -8.29 -1.57 2.24
C ILE A 109 -9.59 -1.98 1.55
N LEU A 110 -9.95 -3.27 1.61
CA LEU A 110 -11.16 -3.78 0.97
C LEU A 110 -12.47 -3.22 1.55
N ALA A 111 -12.44 -2.70 2.78
CA ALA A 111 -13.58 -2.01 3.39
C ALA A 111 -13.75 -0.56 2.89
N THR A 112 -12.82 -0.06 2.07
CA THR A 112 -12.88 1.27 1.45
C THR A 112 -13.29 1.16 -0.03
N PRO A 113 -13.72 2.25 -0.67
CA PRO A 113 -13.95 2.23 -2.10
C PRO A 113 -12.66 2.38 -2.94
N ILE A 114 -11.46 2.48 -2.34
CA ILE A 114 -10.18 2.70 -3.04
C ILE A 114 -9.95 1.65 -4.14
N PRO A 115 -9.96 2.01 -5.44
CA PRO A 115 -9.90 1.04 -6.53
C PRO A 115 -8.48 0.53 -6.81
N ARG A 116 -7.44 1.31 -6.49
CA ARG A 116 -6.05 1.06 -6.91
C ARG A 116 -5.10 1.02 -5.72
N VAL A 117 -4.23 0.01 -5.71
CA VAL A 117 -3.15 -0.17 -4.73
C VAL A 117 -1.84 -0.35 -5.47
N VAL A 118 -0.80 0.33 -5.00
CA VAL A 118 0.54 0.27 -5.59
C VAL A 118 1.57 0.06 -4.49
N PHE A 119 2.48 -0.91 -4.67
CA PHE A 119 3.51 -1.19 -3.68
C PHE A 119 4.87 -1.54 -4.29
N ALA A 120 5.93 -1.30 -3.52
CA ALA A 120 7.31 -1.47 -3.99
C ALA A 120 7.87 -2.86 -3.72
N TRP A 121 7.73 -3.35 -2.48
CA TRP A 121 8.39 -4.55 -2.01
C TRP A 121 7.36 -5.61 -1.59
N ARG A 122 7.48 -6.83 -2.10
CA ARG A 122 6.73 -7.98 -1.57
C ARG A 122 7.23 -8.36 -0.19
N GLU A 123 6.30 -8.69 0.70
CA GLU A 123 6.65 -9.09 2.06
C GLU A 123 7.49 -10.37 2.02
N PRO A 124 8.73 -10.36 2.54
CA PRO A 124 9.52 -11.58 2.63
C PRO A 124 8.98 -12.47 3.76
N ASP A 125 9.25 -13.77 3.66
CA ASP A 125 8.90 -14.76 4.69
C ASP A 125 9.79 -14.60 5.95
N LEU A 126 9.50 -13.56 6.74
CA LEU A 126 10.18 -13.24 7.99
C LEU A 126 9.20 -13.17 9.16
N PHE A 127 8.02 -12.57 8.95
CA PHE A 127 7.01 -12.39 10.00
C PHE A 127 5.62 -12.93 9.63
N ALA A 128 5.31 -13.09 8.33
CA ALA A 128 4.06 -13.65 7.88
C ALA A 128 4.20 -14.24 6.46
N ASP A 129 3.41 -15.28 6.17
CA ASP A 129 3.13 -15.71 4.80
C ASP A 129 2.06 -14.76 4.22
N CYS A 130 2.45 -13.93 3.25
CA CYS A 130 1.64 -12.84 2.75
C CYS A 130 1.14 -13.11 1.32
N THR A 131 -0.17 -12.99 1.12
CA THR A 131 -0.84 -13.10 -0.20
C THR A 131 -1.71 -11.88 -0.46
N GLY A 132 -1.22 -10.71 -0.05
CA GLY A 132 -1.97 -9.45 -0.02
C GLY A 132 -2.33 -8.98 -1.42
N ALA A 133 -1.35 -8.99 -2.33
CA ALA A 133 -1.54 -8.60 -3.72
C ALA A 133 -2.58 -9.48 -4.42
N GLU A 134 -2.52 -10.79 -4.20
CA GLU A 134 -3.44 -11.77 -4.78
C GLU A 134 -4.85 -11.61 -4.22
N THR A 135 -4.97 -11.33 -2.92
CA THR A 135 -6.26 -11.12 -2.26
C THR A 135 -6.94 -9.83 -2.74
N LEU A 136 -6.17 -8.73 -2.90
CA LEU A 136 -6.66 -7.47 -3.45
C LEU A 136 -7.12 -7.63 -4.91
N ARG A 137 -6.31 -8.29 -5.75
CA ARG A 137 -6.65 -8.55 -7.16
C ARG A 137 -7.92 -9.38 -7.31
N ARG A 138 -8.04 -10.48 -6.55
CA ARG A 138 -9.24 -11.34 -6.56
C ARG A 138 -10.50 -10.61 -6.13
N SER A 139 -10.36 -9.56 -5.32
CA SER A 139 -11.46 -8.72 -4.85
C SER A 139 -11.74 -7.54 -5.78
N GLY A 140 -11.13 -7.49 -6.98
CA GLY A 140 -11.40 -6.50 -8.01
C GLY A 140 -10.58 -5.21 -7.89
N ARG A 141 -9.56 -5.15 -7.02
CA ARG A 141 -8.65 -3.98 -6.95
C ARG A 141 -7.60 -4.06 -8.04
N GLN A 142 -7.26 -2.91 -8.62
CA GLN A 142 -6.09 -2.78 -9.49
C GLN A 142 -4.83 -2.75 -8.62
N VAL A 143 -3.94 -3.73 -8.79
CA VAL A 143 -2.71 -3.85 -7.99
C VAL A 143 -1.48 -3.77 -8.88
N THR A 144 -0.68 -2.73 -8.68
CA THR A 144 0.59 -2.50 -9.40
C THR A 144 1.77 -2.75 -8.47
N GLU A 145 2.69 -3.61 -8.92
CA GLU A 145 3.95 -3.88 -8.23
C GLU A 145 5.07 -3.08 -8.90
N VAL A 146 5.92 -2.45 -8.10
CA VAL A 146 7.05 -1.65 -8.59
C VAL A 146 8.36 -2.21 -8.04
N PRO A 147 8.79 -3.40 -8.49
CA PRO A 147 9.94 -4.11 -7.93
C PRO A 147 11.26 -3.35 -8.09
N SER A 148 11.35 -2.39 -9.03
CA SER A 148 12.52 -1.52 -9.17
C SER A 148 12.80 -0.64 -7.94
N LEU A 149 11.79 -0.42 -7.07
CA LEU A 149 11.93 0.31 -5.80
C LEU A 149 12.01 -0.62 -4.58
N ALA A 150 11.95 -1.94 -4.76
CA ALA A 150 11.96 -2.90 -3.65
C ALA A 150 13.25 -2.81 -2.82
N ALA A 151 14.39 -2.56 -3.46
CA ALA A 151 15.67 -2.39 -2.77
C ALA A 151 15.67 -1.17 -1.83
N GLU A 152 15.08 -0.04 -2.25
CA GLU A 152 14.96 1.16 -1.44
C GLU A 152 14.08 0.91 -0.20
N ALA A 153 12.91 0.26 -0.39
CA ALA A 153 12.01 -0.11 0.70
C ALA A 153 12.64 -1.13 1.66
N ARG A 154 13.33 -2.14 1.13
CA ARG A 154 14.04 -3.15 1.93
C ARG A 154 15.18 -2.53 2.75
N GLN A 155 15.88 -1.53 2.23
CA GLN A 155 17.01 -0.91 2.93
C GLN A 155 16.60 -0.25 4.25
N VAL A 156 15.39 0.30 4.35
CA VAL A 156 14.84 0.85 5.61
C VAL A 156 14.70 -0.23 6.68
N ASN A 157 14.61 -1.49 6.26
CA ASN A 157 14.40 -2.67 7.09
C ASN A 157 15.65 -3.57 7.17
N ALA A 158 16.82 -3.09 6.74
CA ALA A 158 18.02 -3.91 6.63
C ALA A 158 18.43 -4.57 7.96
N HIS A 159 18.25 -3.85 9.09
CA HIS A 159 18.56 -4.32 10.44
C HIS A 159 17.78 -5.57 10.86
N LEU A 160 16.67 -5.90 10.19
CA LEU A 160 15.89 -7.11 10.46
C LEU A 160 16.51 -8.38 9.85
N PHE A 161 17.46 -8.22 8.94
CA PHE A 161 18.13 -9.33 8.23
C PHE A 161 19.57 -9.55 8.70
N GLU A 162 20.10 -8.65 9.50
CA GLU A 162 21.41 -8.77 10.14
C GLU A 162 21.23 -9.66 11.38
N LYS A 163 21.66 -10.92 11.27
CA LYS A 163 21.81 -11.85 12.40
C LYS A 163 23.27 -11.97 12.78
#